data_AF-F4P715-F1
#
_entry.id   AF-F4P715-F1
#
_cell.length_a   1.000
_cell.length_b   1.000
_cell.length_c   1.000
_cell.angle_alpha   90.00
_cell.angle_beta   90.00
_cell.angle_gamma   90.00
#
_symmetry.space_group_name_H-M   'P 1'
#
loop_
_entity.id
_entity.type
_entity.pdbx_description
1 polymer ?
#
loop_
_entity_poly.entity_id
_entity_poly.type
_entity_poly.pdbx_seq_one_letter_code
_entity_poly.pdbx_strand_id
1 'polypeptide(L)'
;MRSNVDGVNLDLRVDSSVFDIVVPLPSLSNDVGSTPESISSGGDEYNGISSTAVVKISGTRITGINLPVLAVEKKSAGLVGIGGNPDQGVFGIGYSSLSKHHSQTTAMDALYNNDVIPNNEISLQLCQYDMLQESFINIGNTDITAKCGTDGTSVAWVDSPSNDRHTVSCSLTYSDIFM
;
A
#
# COMPACT_ATOMS: atom_id res chain seq x y z
N MET A 1 1.66 -2.72 -8.59
CA MET A 1 0.74 -1.61 -8.94
C MET A 1 1.54 -0.48 -9.58
N ARG A 2 1.31 -0.17 -10.86
CA ARG A 2 2.05 0.89 -11.56
C ARG A 2 1.64 2.27 -11.08
N SER A 3 2.61 3.04 -10.62
CA SER A 3 2.40 4.37 -10.05
C SER A 3 3.46 5.34 -10.55
N ASN A 4 3.15 6.62 -10.51
CA ASN A 4 4.12 7.70 -10.67
C ASN A 4 4.21 8.44 -9.34
N VAL A 5 5.41 8.56 -8.79
CA VAL A 5 5.70 9.27 -7.55
C VAL A 5 6.71 10.35 -7.89
N ASP A 6 6.28 11.60 -7.83
CA ASP A 6 7.08 12.79 -8.14
C ASP A 6 7.81 12.71 -9.49
N GLY A 7 7.11 12.24 -10.53
CA GLY A 7 7.67 12.08 -11.87
C GLY A 7 8.41 10.76 -12.12
N VAL A 8 8.70 9.96 -11.09
CA VAL A 8 9.34 8.64 -11.22
C VAL A 8 8.28 7.54 -11.34
N ASN A 9 8.38 6.69 -12.37
CA ASN A 9 7.49 5.56 -12.52
C ASN A 9 7.99 4.36 -11.70
N LEU A 10 7.12 3.82 -10.85
CA LEU A 10 7.43 2.72 -9.93
C LEU A 10 6.36 1.62 -10.00
N ASP A 11 6.81 0.38 -9.84
CA ASP A 11 5.97 -0.77 -9.55
C ASP A 11 5.86 -0.95 -8.04
N LEU A 12 4.77 -0.44 -7.45
CA LEU A 12 4.52 -0.52 -6.02
C LEU A 12 3.86 -1.85 -5.64
N ARG A 13 4.45 -2.59 -4.70
CA ARG A 13 3.80 -3.72 -4.03
C ARG A 13 2.84 -3.18 -2.97
N VAL A 14 1.60 -3.64 -2.96
CA VAL A 14 0.66 -3.30 -1.88
C VAL A 14 0.95 -4.20 -0.69
N ASP A 15 1.10 -3.61 0.50
CA ASP A 15 1.50 -4.33 1.71
C ASP A 15 0.73 -3.83 2.93
N SER A 16 -0.03 -4.72 3.57
CA SER A 16 -0.86 -4.42 4.74
C SER A 16 -0.09 -4.38 6.06
N SER A 17 1.17 -4.80 6.05
CA SER A 17 2.07 -4.71 7.21
C SER A 17 2.86 -3.41 7.25
N VAL A 18 2.84 -2.63 6.15
CA VAL A 18 3.56 -1.37 6.01
C VAL A 18 2.57 -0.21 6.06
N PHE A 19 2.89 0.82 6.84
CA PHE A 19 2.09 2.04 6.97
C PHE A 19 2.37 3.03 5.82
N ASP A 20 3.64 3.24 5.48
CA ASP A 20 4.06 4.27 4.52
C ASP A 20 4.02 3.82 3.06
N ILE A 21 3.96 4.79 2.14
CA ILE A 21 4.43 4.58 0.77
C ILE A 21 5.95 4.66 0.79
N VAL A 22 6.63 3.53 0.55
CA VAL A 22 8.09 3.45 0.60
C VAL A 22 8.64 3.41 -0.83
N VAL A 23 9.54 4.34 -1.15
CA VAL A 23 10.17 4.43 -2.47
C VAL A 23 11.68 4.54 -2.35
N PRO A 24 12.46 4.08 -3.33
CA PRO A 24 13.89 4.29 -3.32
C PRO A 24 14.22 5.79 -3.45
N LEU A 25 15.17 6.26 -2.66
CA LEU A 25 15.65 7.63 -2.72
C LEU A 25 16.20 7.92 -4.13
N PRO A 26 15.65 8.90 -4.86
CA PRO A 26 16.18 9.25 -6.17
C PRO A 26 17.61 9.79 -6.01
N SER A 27 18.50 9.39 -6.91
CA SER A 27 19.91 9.81 -6.93
C SER A 27 20.14 11.32 -7.12
N LEU A 28 19.07 12.09 -7.33
CA LEU A 28 19.05 13.51 -7.66
C LEU A 28 18.23 14.34 -6.66
N SER A 29 18.11 13.92 -5.38
CA SER A 29 17.45 14.76 -4.38
C SER A 29 18.36 15.93 -3.96
N ASN A 30 18.35 16.99 -4.76
CA ASN A 30 18.54 18.33 -4.20
C ASN A 30 17.16 18.77 -3.69
N ASP A 31 17.13 19.17 -2.41
CA ASP A 31 16.37 20.31 -1.91
C ASP A 31 15.11 20.13 -1.03
N VAL A 32 15.05 21.05 -0.07
CA VAL A 32 13.93 21.62 0.73
C VAL A 32 12.97 20.68 1.49
N GLY A 33 13.03 20.74 2.84
CA GLY A 33 11.91 20.36 3.72
C GLY A 33 11.88 18.93 4.25
N SER A 34 12.97 18.19 4.09
CA SER A 34 13.09 16.77 4.42
C SER A 34 13.45 16.54 5.90
N THR A 35 12.70 15.68 6.60
CA THR A 35 13.05 15.24 7.97
C THR A 35 13.65 13.82 7.90
N PRO A 36 14.94 13.63 8.28
CA PRO A 36 15.53 12.30 8.39
C PRO A 36 14.84 11.49 9.48
N GLU A 37 14.47 10.24 9.19
CA GLU A 37 13.80 9.36 10.16
C GLU A 37 14.39 7.93 10.13
N SER A 38 14.53 7.35 11.33
CA SER A 38 14.91 5.95 11.56
C SER A 38 13.65 5.10 11.74
N ILE A 39 13.56 3.98 11.05
CA ILE A 39 12.28 3.33 10.74
C ILE A 39 12.42 1.85 10.98
N SER A 40 11.50 1.25 11.71
CA SER A 40 11.45 -0.21 11.83
C SER A 40 10.24 -0.74 11.08
N SER A 41 10.47 -1.50 10.02
CA SER A 41 9.42 -2.30 9.36
C SER A 41 9.85 -3.76 9.35
N GLY A 42 8.96 -4.67 9.78
CA GLY A 42 9.28 -6.11 9.83
C GLY A 42 10.37 -6.54 10.82
N GLY A 43 10.92 -5.63 11.63
CA GLY A 43 12.00 -5.91 12.58
C GLY A 43 13.38 -5.36 12.16
N ASP A 44 13.51 -4.88 10.93
CA ASP A 44 14.74 -4.26 10.43
C ASP A 44 14.67 -2.73 10.50
N GLU A 45 15.76 -2.10 10.93
CA GLU A 45 15.90 -0.64 10.97
C GLU A 45 16.53 -0.09 9.69
N TYR A 46 15.90 0.92 9.11
CA TYR A 46 16.46 1.66 7.98
C TYR A 46 16.25 3.16 8.11
N ASN A 47 17.16 3.92 7.49
CA ASN A 47 17.06 5.37 7.41
C ASN A 47 16.32 5.78 6.14
N GLY A 48 15.42 6.74 6.28
CA GLY A 48 14.70 7.36 5.18
C GLY A 48 14.46 8.84 5.40
N ILE A 49 13.90 9.46 4.38
CA ILE A 49 13.46 10.85 4.39
C ILE A 49 11.95 10.84 4.21
N SER A 50 11.25 11.38 5.20
CA SER A 50 9.80 11.58 5.12
C SER A 50 9.48 12.90 4.43
N SER A 51 8.56 12.85 3.47
CA SER A 51 8.07 14.01 2.71
C SER A 51 6.66 13.76 2.19
N THR A 52 6.09 14.77 1.52
CA THR A 52 4.90 14.59 0.67
C THR A 52 5.33 14.59 -0.78
N ALA A 53 4.81 13.66 -1.58
CA ALA A 53 5.07 13.59 -3.01
C ALA A 53 3.76 13.54 -3.80
N VAL A 54 3.79 14.07 -5.02
CA VAL A 54 2.67 13.98 -5.96
C VAL A 54 2.60 12.55 -6.48
N VAL A 55 1.52 11.84 -6.16
CA VAL A 55 1.31 10.44 -6.55
C VAL A 55 0.17 10.30 -7.55
N LYS A 56 0.39 9.48 -8.57
CA LYS A 56 -0.61 9.03 -9.53
C LYS A 56 -0.61 7.50 -9.59
N ILE A 57 -1.78 6.88 -9.47
CA ILE A 57 -1.93 5.43 -9.57
C ILE A 57 -2.57 5.09 -10.90
N SER A 58 -1.84 4.37 -11.76
CA SER A 58 -2.30 4.00 -13.10
C SER A 58 -3.54 3.10 -13.03
N GLY A 59 -4.53 3.36 -13.88
CA GLY A 59 -5.78 2.58 -13.91
C GLY A 59 -6.81 3.00 -12.86
N THR A 60 -6.56 4.10 -12.13
CA THR A 60 -7.50 4.68 -11.15
C THR A 60 -7.77 6.14 -11.45
N ARG A 61 -8.73 6.74 -10.74
CA ARG A 61 -8.97 8.20 -10.73
C ARG A 61 -8.00 8.97 -9.83
N ILE A 62 -7.09 8.30 -9.13
CA ILE A 62 -6.11 8.93 -8.25
C ILE A 62 -5.01 9.54 -9.13
N THR A 63 -5.16 10.83 -9.41
CA THR A 63 -4.27 11.57 -10.31
C THR A 63 -3.64 12.75 -9.59
N GLY A 64 -2.33 12.65 -9.31
CA GLY A 64 -1.51 13.79 -8.91
C GLY A 64 -1.93 14.43 -7.57
N ILE A 65 -2.10 13.62 -6.53
CA ILE A 65 -2.37 14.08 -5.16
C ILE A 65 -1.10 13.98 -4.29
N ASN A 66 -0.91 14.94 -3.40
CA ASN A 66 0.16 14.90 -2.40
C ASN A 66 -0.14 13.81 -1.36
N LEU A 67 0.63 12.72 -1.38
CA LEU A 67 0.56 11.66 -0.38
C LEU A 67 1.85 11.64 0.46
N PRO A 68 1.76 11.22 1.74
CA PRO A 68 2.94 10.96 2.54
C PRO A 68 3.76 9.85 1.90
N VAL A 69 5.05 10.12 1.67
CA VAL A 69 6.01 9.19 1.06
C VAL A 69 7.28 9.17 1.89
N LEU A 70 7.85 7.98 1.96
CA LEU A 70 9.08 7.70 2.64
C LEU A 70 10.14 7.24 1.64
N ALA A 71 11.13 8.10 1.40
CA ALA A 71 12.22 7.80 0.49
C ALA A 71 13.38 7.14 1.24
N VAL A 72 13.77 5.92 0.85
CA VAL A 72 14.78 5.12 1.55
C VAL A 72 16.01 4.85 0.69
N GLU A 73 17.19 4.83 1.31
CA GLU A 73 18.42 4.50 0.57
C GLU A 73 18.37 3.08 -0.03
N LYS A 74 18.98 2.90 -1.21
CA LYS A 74 18.89 1.67 -2.01
C LYS A 74 19.32 0.40 -1.27
N LYS A 75 20.28 0.47 -0.34
CA LYS A 75 20.69 -0.70 0.48
C LYS A 75 19.60 -1.14 1.45
N SER A 76 18.84 -0.19 1.96
CA SER A 76 17.71 -0.42 2.87
C SER A 76 16.46 -0.91 2.15
N ALA A 77 16.26 -0.50 0.90
CA ALA A 77 15.12 -0.93 0.08
C ALA A 77 15.02 -2.46 -0.06
N GLY A 78 16.17 -3.16 -0.09
CA GLY A 78 16.20 -4.63 -0.08
C GLY A 78 15.51 -5.27 1.13
N LEU A 79 15.53 -4.60 2.29
CA LEU A 79 14.94 -5.09 3.55
C LEU A 79 13.42 -4.87 3.59
N VAL A 80 12.92 -3.82 2.94
CA VAL A 80 11.48 -3.51 2.86
C VAL A 80 10.77 -4.28 1.72
N GLY A 81 11.45 -5.25 1.10
CA GLY A 81 10.89 -6.06 0.02
C GLY A 81 10.90 -5.41 -1.37
N ILE A 82 11.68 -4.33 -1.56
CA ILE A 82 11.89 -3.64 -2.85
C ILE A 82 13.01 -4.32 -3.67
N GLY A 83 13.60 -5.41 -3.17
CA GLY A 83 14.43 -6.33 -3.96
C GLY A 83 15.67 -5.71 -4.62
N GLY A 84 16.09 -4.51 -4.19
CA GLY A 84 17.19 -3.75 -4.79
C GLY A 84 16.90 -3.17 -6.18
N ASN A 85 15.68 -3.29 -6.70
CA ASN A 85 15.28 -2.72 -7.98
C ASN A 85 14.87 -1.25 -7.79
N PRO A 86 15.55 -0.28 -8.44
CA PRO A 86 15.21 1.15 -8.30
C PRO A 86 13.80 1.50 -8.81
N ASP A 87 13.17 0.64 -9.61
CA ASP A 87 11.84 0.88 -10.15
C ASP A 87 10.74 0.23 -9.29
N GLN A 88 11.07 -0.32 -8.12
CA GLN A 88 10.12 -0.95 -7.21
C GLN A 88 9.92 -0.10 -5.95
N GLY A 89 8.73 -0.22 -5.36
CA GLY A 89 8.40 0.43 -4.09
C GLY A 89 7.32 -0.35 -3.34
N VAL A 90 6.86 0.20 -2.24
CA VAL A 90 5.74 -0.33 -1.44
C VAL A 90 4.66 0.73 -1.32
N PHE A 91 3.40 0.33 -1.49
CA PHE A 91 2.24 1.13 -1.13
C PHE A 91 1.65 0.52 0.14
N GLY A 92 2.00 1.10 1.29
CA GLY A 92 1.50 0.66 2.58
C GLY A 92 0.01 0.95 2.75
N ILE A 93 -0.71 -0.03 3.26
CA ILE A 93 -2.14 0.08 3.63
C ILE A 93 -2.37 -0.30 5.10
N GLY A 94 -1.29 -0.40 5.88
CA GLY A 94 -1.33 -0.66 7.31
C GLY A 94 -1.84 0.53 8.13
N TYR A 95 -2.22 0.25 9.37
CA TYR A 95 -2.74 1.26 10.30
C TYR A 95 -1.64 2.21 10.80
N SER A 96 -2.04 3.42 11.17
CA SER A 96 -1.15 4.44 11.75
C SER A 96 -0.47 4.02 13.04
N SER A 97 -1.07 3.10 13.80
CA SER A 97 -0.46 2.48 14.98
C SER A 97 0.81 1.67 14.68
N LEU A 98 1.02 1.26 13.42
CA LEU A 98 2.26 0.59 12.99
C LEU A 98 3.40 1.57 12.74
N SER A 99 3.09 2.86 12.60
CA SER A 99 4.07 3.91 12.38
C SER A 99 4.80 4.26 13.68
N LYS A 100 6.11 4.47 13.56
CA LYS A 100 6.93 5.11 14.61
C LYS A 100 7.29 6.56 14.25
N HIS A 101 6.72 7.08 13.16
CA HIS A 101 7.03 8.38 12.58
C HIS A 101 6.28 9.54 13.23
N HIS A 102 6.76 10.77 13.00
CA HIS A 102 6.08 11.96 13.52
C HIS A 102 4.74 12.24 12.81
N SER A 103 4.63 11.88 11.53
CA SER A 103 3.38 11.93 10.77
C SER A 103 2.58 10.63 10.93
N GLN A 104 1.32 10.75 11.38
CA GLN A 104 0.41 9.62 11.60
C GLN A 104 -0.65 9.46 10.50
N THR A 105 -0.61 10.27 9.44
CA THR A 105 -1.59 10.20 8.36
C THR A 105 -1.19 9.11 7.36
N THR A 106 -2.02 8.08 7.19
CA THR A 106 -1.79 7.05 6.16
C THR A 106 -2.04 7.62 4.75
N ALA A 107 -1.54 6.94 3.71
CA ALA A 107 -1.93 7.24 2.33
C ALA A 107 -3.46 7.12 2.11
N MET A 108 -4.09 6.14 2.75
CA MET A 108 -5.54 5.91 2.66
C MET A 108 -6.35 7.05 3.30
N ASP A 109 -5.94 7.51 4.48
CA ASP A 109 -6.56 8.64 5.17
C ASP A 109 -6.36 9.94 4.38
N ALA A 110 -5.17 10.14 3.81
CA ALA A 110 -4.91 11.28 2.94
C ALA A 110 -5.82 11.26 1.70
N LEU A 111 -5.99 10.10 1.05
CA LEU A 111 -6.89 9.97 -0.10
C LEU A 111 -8.36 10.23 0.27
N TYR A 112 -8.81 9.70 1.40
CA TYR A 112 -10.19 9.82 1.86
C TYR A 112 -10.52 11.24 2.34
N ASN A 113 -9.69 11.81 3.21
CA ASN A 113 -9.92 13.14 3.79
C ASN A 113 -9.77 14.29 2.77
N ASN A 114 -9.15 14.03 1.61
CA ASN A 114 -9.08 14.97 0.49
C ASN A 114 -10.12 14.67 -0.61
N ASP A 115 -11.16 13.89 -0.32
CA ASP A 115 -12.27 13.56 -1.23
C ASP A 115 -11.84 12.89 -2.56
N VAL A 116 -10.66 12.28 -2.61
CA VAL A 116 -10.19 11.58 -3.83
C VAL A 116 -10.86 10.23 -3.97
N ILE A 117 -11.04 9.54 -2.85
CA ILE A 117 -11.79 8.29 -2.76
C ILE A 117 -13.04 8.47 -1.90
N PRO A 118 -14.14 7.76 -2.21
CA PRO A 118 -15.42 8.01 -1.56
C PRO A 118 -15.54 7.29 -0.21
N ASN A 119 -14.75 6.24 0.01
CA ASN A 119 -14.72 5.43 1.21
C ASN A 119 -13.27 5.18 1.62
N ASN A 120 -12.98 5.13 2.91
CA ASN A 120 -11.66 4.71 3.41
C ASN A 120 -11.55 3.18 3.42
N GLU A 121 -11.63 2.59 2.23
CA GLU A 121 -11.73 1.14 2.04
C GLU A 121 -10.77 0.68 0.94
N ILE A 122 -10.30 -0.56 1.08
CA ILE A 122 -9.57 -1.25 0.03
C ILE A 122 -10.16 -2.63 -0.15
N SER A 123 -10.39 -3.03 -1.41
CA SER A 123 -10.80 -4.39 -1.74
C SER A 123 -9.76 -5.03 -2.64
N LEU A 124 -9.51 -6.32 -2.39
CA LEU A 124 -8.62 -7.16 -3.15
C LEU A 124 -9.46 -8.26 -3.79
N GLN A 125 -9.34 -8.38 -5.11
CA GLN A 125 -9.96 -9.46 -5.85
C GLN A 125 -8.89 -10.22 -6.63
N LEU A 126 -8.66 -11.46 -6.23
CA LEU A 126 -7.71 -12.38 -6.85
C LEU A 126 -8.47 -13.44 -7.63
N CYS A 127 -8.22 -13.52 -8.93
CA CYS A 127 -8.83 -14.52 -9.80
C CYS A 127 -8.01 -15.80 -9.88
N GLN A 128 -8.64 -16.87 -10.38
CA GLN A 128 -7.97 -18.12 -10.73
C GLN A 128 -6.94 -17.92 -11.86
N TYR A 129 -6.07 -18.92 -12.05
CA TYR A 129 -4.89 -18.81 -12.92
C TYR A 129 -5.20 -18.40 -14.37
N ASP A 130 -6.28 -18.90 -14.92
CA ASP A 130 -6.77 -18.61 -16.28
C ASP A 130 -7.32 -17.17 -16.43
N MET A 131 -7.69 -16.54 -15.32
CA MET A 131 -8.28 -15.19 -15.26
C MET A 131 -7.39 -14.19 -14.49
N LEU A 132 -6.10 -14.47 -14.27
CA LEU A 132 -5.23 -13.63 -13.44
C LEU A 132 -5.23 -12.15 -13.81
N GLN A 133 -5.34 -11.83 -15.11
CA GLN A 133 -5.37 -10.46 -15.62
C GLN A 133 -6.61 -9.66 -15.19
N GLU A 134 -7.66 -10.34 -14.72
CA GLU A 134 -8.85 -9.70 -14.17
C GLU A 134 -8.72 -9.40 -12.67
N SER A 135 -7.66 -9.90 -12.02
CA SER A 135 -7.37 -9.60 -10.61
C SER A 135 -7.03 -8.12 -10.45
N PHE A 136 -7.52 -7.51 -9.39
CA PHE A 136 -7.28 -6.08 -9.15
C PHE A 136 -7.39 -5.72 -7.68
N ILE A 137 -6.86 -4.54 -7.38
CA ILE A 137 -7.00 -3.85 -6.11
C ILE A 137 -7.86 -2.63 -6.38
N ASN A 138 -8.91 -2.43 -5.59
CA ASN A 138 -9.80 -1.29 -5.67
C ASN A 138 -9.65 -0.44 -4.41
N ILE A 139 -9.10 0.75 -4.61
CA ILE A 139 -8.87 1.74 -3.57
C ILE A 139 -10.06 2.68 -3.55
N GLY A 140 -10.74 2.78 -2.41
CA GLY A 140 -11.96 3.55 -2.26
C GLY A 140 -13.25 2.78 -2.46
N ASN A 141 -13.16 1.48 -2.75
CA ASN A 141 -14.30 0.63 -3.09
C ASN A 141 -15.23 1.28 -4.13
N THR A 142 -14.64 1.79 -5.22
CA THR A 142 -15.35 2.66 -6.17
C THR A 142 -16.22 1.90 -7.16
N ASP A 143 -15.91 0.62 -7.42
CA ASP A 143 -16.64 -0.23 -8.35
C ASP A 143 -16.95 -1.60 -7.74
N ILE A 144 -18.24 -1.92 -7.59
CA ILE A 144 -18.72 -3.29 -7.39
C ILE A 144 -18.99 -3.85 -8.79
N THR A 145 -17.99 -4.50 -9.37
CA THR A 145 -18.09 -5.08 -10.71
C THR A 145 -17.89 -6.58 -10.64
N ALA A 146 -18.78 -7.33 -11.31
CA ALA A 146 -18.66 -8.76 -11.43
C ALA A 146 -17.34 -9.12 -12.13
N LYS A 147 -16.44 -9.80 -11.40
CA LYS A 147 -15.13 -10.27 -11.90
C LYS A 147 -14.77 -11.61 -11.27
N CYS A 148 -13.82 -12.33 -11.86
CA CYS A 148 -13.40 -13.66 -11.41
C CYS A 148 -14.56 -14.67 -11.25
N GLY A 149 -15.62 -14.57 -12.05
CA GLY A 149 -16.81 -15.41 -11.92
C GLY A 149 -17.71 -15.12 -10.70
N THR A 150 -17.48 -14.01 -9.99
CA THR A 150 -18.34 -13.50 -8.90
C THR A 150 -19.16 -12.32 -9.38
N ASP A 151 -20.29 -12.03 -8.73
CA ASP A 151 -21.09 -10.83 -8.99
C ASP A 151 -20.57 -9.57 -8.26
N GLY A 152 -19.44 -9.70 -7.55
CA GLY A 152 -18.81 -8.63 -6.77
C GLY A 152 -19.47 -8.36 -5.42
N THR A 153 -20.56 -9.04 -5.07
CA THR A 153 -21.24 -8.81 -3.78
C THR A 153 -20.47 -9.46 -2.63
N SER A 154 -20.36 -8.71 -1.52
CA SER A 154 -19.76 -9.27 -0.30
C SER A 154 -20.71 -10.29 0.32
N VAL A 155 -20.19 -11.49 0.58
CA VAL A 155 -20.96 -12.60 1.14
C VAL A 155 -20.88 -12.67 2.66
N ALA A 156 -19.91 -11.99 3.27
CA ALA A 156 -19.70 -11.96 4.71
C ALA A 156 -18.88 -10.74 5.13
N TRP A 157 -19.18 -10.22 6.31
CA TRP A 157 -18.40 -9.18 6.98
C TRP A 157 -17.90 -9.72 8.31
N VAL A 158 -16.63 -9.46 8.61
CA VAL A 158 -15.97 -9.89 9.84
C VAL A 158 -15.24 -8.71 10.43
N ASP A 159 -15.47 -8.48 11.72
CA ASP A 159 -14.76 -7.44 12.45
C ASP A 159 -13.32 -7.89 12.73
N SER A 160 -12.37 -6.98 12.50
CA SER A 160 -10.99 -7.19 12.93
C SER A 160 -10.95 -7.20 14.46
N PRO A 161 -10.30 -8.19 15.11
CA PRO A 161 -10.19 -8.24 16.55
C PRO A 161 -9.32 -7.11 17.13
N SER A 162 -8.53 -6.43 16.30
CA SER A 162 -7.72 -5.28 16.69
C SER A 162 -7.75 -4.16 15.65
N ASN A 163 -7.52 -2.94 16.11
CA ASN A 163 -7.48 -1.73 15.29
C ASN A 163 -6.07 -1.33 14.87
N ASP A 164 -5.10 -2.23 15.03
CA ASP A 164 -3.69 -1.98 14.72
C ASP A 164 -3.18 -2.74 13.50
N ARG A 165 -3.93 -3.73 13.03
CA ARG A 165 -3.59 -4.62 11.92
C ARG A 165 -4.86 -5.13 11.26
N HIS A 166 -4.74 -5.44 9.97
CA HIS A 166 -5.76 -6.17 9.24
C HIS A 166 -5.71 -7.65 9.65
N THR A 167 -6.46 -8.03 10.68
CA THR A 167 -6.52 -9.41 11.18
C THR A 167 -7.94 -9.94 11.20
N VAL A 168 -8.09 -11.26 11.13
CA VAL A 168 -9.38 -11.95 11.26
C VAL A 168 -9.20 -13.14 12.19
N SER A 169 -10.20 -13.39 13.05
CA SER A 169 -10.21 -14.56 13.92
C SER A 169 -10.99 -15.70 13.27
N CYS A 170 -10.33 -16.82 12.99
CA CYS A 170 -10.96 -18.02 12.45
C CYS A 170 -11.22 -19.04 13.58
N SER A 171 -12.46 -19.48 13.74
CA SER A 171 -12.84 -20.42 14.81
C SER A 171 -12.56 -21.89 14.49
N LEU A 172 -12.54 -22.27 13.21
CA LEU A 172 -12.31 -23.63 12.73
C LEU A 172 -11.56 -23.58 11.39
N THR A 173 -10.46 -24.32 11.27
CA THR A 173 -9.75 -24.56 10.01
C THR A 173 -9.90 -26.04 9.66
N TYR A 174 -10.42 -26.32 8.45
CA TYR A 174 -10.49 -27.67 7.91
C TYR A 174 -9.50 -27.77 6.75
N SER A 175 -8.65 -28.79 6.76
CA SER A 175 -7.70 -29.04 5.69
C SER A 175 -7.90 -30.45 5.16
N ASP A 176 -8.60 -30.57 4.05
CA ASP A 176 -8.66 -31.83 3.30
C ASP A 176 -7.45 -31.90 2.36
N ILE A 177 -6.53 -32.82 2.67
CA ILE A 177 -5.40 -33.13 1.79
C ILE A 177 -5.90 -34.16 0.78
N PHE A 178 -6.17 -33.73 -0.45
CA PHE A 178 -6.32 -34.66 -1.57
C PHE A 178 -4.93 -35.09 -2.03
N MET A 179 -4.58 -36.36 -1.79
CA MET A 179 -3.41 -37.04 -2.39
C MET A 179 -3.73 -37.55 -3.79
#